data_AF-W7YIK8-F1
#
_entry.id   AF-W7YIK8-F1
#
_cell.length_a   1.000
_cell.length_b   1.000
_cell.length_c   1.000
_cell.angle_alpha   90.00
_cell.angle_beta   90.00
_cell.angle_gamma   90.00
#
_symmetry.space_group_name_H-M   'P 1'
#
loop_
_entity.id
_entity.type
_entity.pdbx_description
1 polymer ?
#
loop_
_entity_poly.entity_id
_entity_poly.type
_entity_poly.pdbx_seq_one_letter_code
_entity_poly.pdbx_strand_id
1 'polypeptide(L)'
;MPGGRYSYDNPDNIYRTIPIDGSSKYIIHGKRTSPGPTDVTFSLISNPNSQNTITFLSGNDLVVNADGSYSITVDSDPANGRTNHIQSTSAAVQLFIRNNLGNWNTETPDALTVERLPDGSQHTPKSQLAIAAEAWTNLQESIIDYGIGALGIKTHLNPVNTLSSPTSSSTLGTLVTQASSFGHFKLADDEALVARVTTGGAGYVVFPVTDPWMVTVDPIHHQSSLNNIQAAPNANGSYTFVVSVKDPGVANWIDPVGLHEGTIMVRWQNLPSTTPASGGPSVQTQVVKLADLSSVLPSDTSYVTSNQRNQQLADRAAGYALR
;
A
#
# COMPACT_ATOMS: atom_id res chain seq x y z
N MET A 1 -6.78 12.82 -11.74
CA MET A 1 -6.21 13.97 -11.04
C MET A 1 -4.79 13.60 -10.62
N PRO A 2 -3.74 14.14 -11.26
CA PRO A 2 -2.38 13.94 -10.79
C PRO A 2 -2.28 14.34 -9.31
N GLY A 3 -1.63 13.52 -8.49
CA GLY A 3 -1.42 13.79 -7.06
C GLY A 3 -2.60 13.49 -6.12
N GLY A 4 -3.70 12.92 -6.61
CA GLY A 4 -4.78 12.45 -5.73
C GLY A 4 -4.31 11.33 -4.80
N ARG A 5 -4.49 11.52 -3.49
CA ARG A 5 -4.10 10.57 -2.43
C ARG A 5 -5.22 10.48 -1.40
N TYR A 6 -5.37 9.31 -0.80
CA TYR A 6 -6.50 9.03 0.07
C TYR A 6 -6.20 7.86 1.00
N SER A 7 -6.53 8.03 2.29
CA SER A 7 -6.66 6.99 3.31
C SER A 7 -5.55 5.94 3.29
N TYR A 8 -4.35 6.37 3.68
CA TYR A 8 -3.14 5.57 3.68
C TYR A 8 -2.84 5.04 2.27
N ASP A 9 -2.64 5.95 1.33
CA ASP A 9 -2.07 5.59 0.03
C ASP A 9 -0.69 4.96 0.24
N ASN A 10 -0.39 3.87 -0.48
CA ASN A 10 0.96 3.33 -0.53
C ASN A 10 1.73 4.04 -1.65
N PRO A 11 2.83 4.77 -1.37
CA PRO A 11 3.63 5.43 -2.41
C PRO A 11 4.15 4.47 -3.50
N ASP A 12 4.33 3.20 -3.12
CA ASP A 12 4.83 2.14 -3.99
C ASP A 12 3.73 1.55 -4.90
N ASN A 13 2.46 1.89 -4.70
CA ASN A 13 1.36 1.35 -5.49
C ASN A 13 0.99 2.22 -6.69
N ILE A 14 0.80 1.56 -7.83
CA ILE A 14 -0.02 2.03 -8.93
C ILE A 14 -1.42 1.48 -8.75
N TYR A 15 -2.31 2.33 -8.26
CA TYR A 15 -3.72 2.04 -8.07
C TYR A 15 -4.51 2.31 -9.34
N ARG A 16 -5.34 1.34 -9.75
CA ARG A 16 -6.27 1.50 -10.88
C ARG A 16 -7.64 0.98 -10.46
N THR A 17 -8.68 1.72 -10.81
CA THR A 17 -10.06 1.38 -10.52
C THR A 17 -10.84 1.26 -11.81
N ILE A 18 -11.66 0.22 -11.92
CA ILE A 18 -12.58 0.01 -13.02
C ILE A 18 -13.96 -0.16 -12.40
N PRO A 19 -14.87 0.82 -12.52
CA PRO A 19 -16.26 0.63 -12.12
C PRO A 19 -16.84 -0.56 -12.88
N ILE A 20 -17.51 -1.46 -12.17
CA ILE A 20 -18.16 -2.62 -12.77
C ILE A 20 -19.60 -2.73 -12.31
N ASP A 21 -20.45 -3.19 -13.21
CA ASP A 21 -21.74 -3.78 -12.89
C ASP A 21 -21.55 -5.29 -12.67
N GLY A 22 -21.92 -5.77 -11.48
CA GLY A 22 -21.76 -7.15 -11.06
C GLY A 22 -22.48 -8.20 -11.91
N SER A 23 -23.47 -7.79 -12.71
CA SER A 23 -24.22 -8.64 -13.65
C SER A 23 -23.62 -8.71 -15.06
N SER A 24 -22.68 -7.81 -15.36
CA SER A 24 -22.03 -7.72 -16.67
C SER A 24 -20.82 -8.64 -16.78
N LYS A 25 -20.33 -8.85 -18.00
CA LYS A 25 -19.12 -9.64 -18.28
C LYS A 25 -18.00 -8.75 -18.82
N TYR A 26 -16.79 -8.97 -18.34
CA TYR A 26 -15.61 -8.19 -18.73
C TYR A 26 -14.41 -9.10 -19.03
N ILE A 27 -13.55 -8.62 -19.91
CA ILE A 27 -12.21 -9.14 -20.12
C ILE A 27 -11.20 -8.04 -19.80
N ILE A 28 -10.30 -8.31 -18.86
CA ILE A 28 -9.15 -7.46 -18.58
C ILE A 28 -7.96 -8.04 -19.34
N HIS A 29 -7.40 -7.28 -20.27
CA HIS A 29 -6.17 -7.65 -20.95
C HIS A 29 -5.00 -7.00 -20.24
N GLY A 30 -3.97 -7.80 -19.96
CA GLY A 30 -2.76 -7.33 -19.31
C GLY A 30 -1.50 -7.69 -20.07
N LYS A 31 -0.48 -6.85 -19.94
CA LYS A 31 0.87 -7.09 -20.43
C LYS A 31 1.87 -6.77 -19.32
N ARG A 32 2.57 -7.81 -18.84
CA ARG A 32 3.68 -7.71 -17.91
C ARG A 32 4.99 -7.53 -18.66
N THR A 33 5.73 -6.49 -18.29
CA THR A 33 7.11 -6.25 -18.73
C THR A 33 8.05 -6.65 -17.61
N SER A 34 9.15 -7.35 -17.92
CA SER A 34 10.12 -7.78 -16.91
C SER A 34 11.24 -6.74 -16.73
N PRO A 35 11.63 -6.39 -15.48
CA PRO A 35 11.05 -6.88 -14.24
C PRO A 35 9.67 -6.24 -13.97
N GLY A 36 8.71 -7.07 -13.57
CA GLY A 36 7.34 -6.65 -13.27
C GLY A 36 7.18 -6.19 -11.83
N PRO A 37 5.95 -5.89 -11.39
CA PRO A 37 5.68 -5.45 -10.02
C PRO A 37 6.05 -6.52 -8.99
N THR A 38 6.60 -6.10 -7.86
CA THR A 38 6.85 -6.95 -6.68
C THR A 38 5.58 -7.68 -6.19
N ASP A 39 4.42 -7.00 -6.18
CA ASP A 39 3.14 -7.62 -5.87
C ASP A 39 2.02 -7.09 -6.76
N VAL A 40 1.05 -7.96 -7.09
CA VAL A 40 -0.10 -7.62 -7.94
C VAL A 40 -1.36 -8.21 -7.34
N THR A 41 -2.42 -7.42 -7.27
CA THR A 41 -3.75 -7.92 -6.87
C THR A 41 -4.87 -7.28 -7.68
N PHE A 42 -5.84 -8.12 -8.06
CA PHE A 42 -7.09 -7.73 -8.71
C PHE A 42 -8.24 -8.10 -7.75
N SER A 43 -8.95 -7.12 -7.21
CA SER A 43 -9.98 -7.35 -6.19
C SER A 43 -11.32 -6.80 -6.64
N LEU A 44 -12.38 -7.60 -6.59
CA LEU A 44 -13.74 -7.07 -6.64
C LEU A 44 -14.11 -6.55 -5.26
N ILE A 45 -14.56 -5.31 -5.20
CA ILE A 45 -14.97 -4.65 -3.95
C ILE A 45 -16.44 -4.24 -4.01
N SER A 46 -17.09 -4.21 -2.84
CA SER A 46 -18.51 -3.86 -2.71
C SER A 46 -18.78 -2.39 -2.41
N ASN A 47 -17.74 -1.62 -2.11
CA ASN A 47 -17.84 -0.20 -1.80
C ASN A 47 -16.53 0.50 -2.16
N PRO A 48 -16.56 1.63 -2.90
CA PRO A 48 -15.35 2.31 -3.38
C PRO A 48 -14.54 2.96 -2.25
N ASN A 49 -15.17 3.32 -1.14
CA ASN A 49 -14.55 4.04 -0.03
C ASN A 49 -13.92 3.06 0.97
N SER A 50 -14.74 2.15 1.50
CA SER A 50 -14.31 1.13 2.47
C SER A 50 -13.60 -0.07 1.86
N GLN A 51 -13.68 -0.23 0.53
CA GLN A 51 -12.93 -1.22 -0.25
C GLN A 51 -13.10 -2.66 0.25
N ASN A 52 -14.25 -2.98 0.85
CA ASN A 52 -14.55 -4.31 1.34
C ASN A 52 -14.43 -5.32 0.20
N THR A 53 -13.53 -6.29 0.34
CA THR A 53 -13.21 -7.26 -0.71
C THR A 53 -14.25 -8.37 -0.76
N ILE A 54 -14.82 -8.61 -1.93
CA ILE A 54 -15.73 -9.72 -2.22
C ILE A 54 -14.91 -10.96 -2.60
N THR A 55 -14.03 -10.78 -3.57
CA THR A 55 -13.12 -11.82 -4.08
C THR A 55 -11.91 -11.17 -4.73
N PHE A 56 -10.85 -11.93 -4.95
CA PHE A 56 -9.62 -11.42 -5.54
C PHE A 56 -8.88 -12.51 -6.33
N LEU A 57 -8.02 -12.06 -7.23
CA LEU A 57 -6.98 -12.86 -7.87
C LEU A 57 -5.62 -12.26 -7.46
N SER A 58 -4.78 -13.07 -6.84
CA SER A 58 -3.41 -12.69 -6.49
C SER A 58 -2.48 -12.78 -7.68
N GLY A 59 -1.39 -12.02 -7.65
CA GLY A 59 -0.34 -12.08 -8.67
C GLY A 59 0.40 -13.42 -8.70
N ASN A 60 0.41 -14.16 -7.58
CA ASN A 60 0.98 -15.50 -7.49
C ASN A 60 0.12 -16.56 -8.20
N ASP A 61 -1.20 -16.34 -8.23
CA ASP A 61 -2.16 -17.24 -8.90
C ASP A 61 -2.40 -16.83 -10.36
N LEU A 62 -1.95 -15.63 -10.75
CA LEU A 62 -2.09 -15.11 -12.10
C LEU A 62 -1.18 -15.88 -13.06
N VAL A 63 -1.78 -16.59 -14.01
CA VAL A 63 -1.04 -17.26 -15.08
C VAL A 63 -0.71 -16.24 -16.16
N VAL A 64 0.57 -15.94 -16.32
CA VAL A 64 1.10 -15.03 -17.33
C VAL A 64 1.78 -15.85 -18.43
N ASN A 65 1.45 -15.55 -19.69
CA ASN A 65 2.05 -16.22 -20.84
C ASN A 65 3.54 -15.90 -20.95
N ALA A 66 4.29 -16.71 -21.70
CA ALA A 66 5.73 -16.52 -21.87
C ALA A 66 6.11 -15.17 -22.50
N ASP A 67 5.21 -14.57 -23.28
CA ASP A 67 5.42 -13.23 -23.86
C ASP A 67 5.04 -12.10 -22.89
N GLY A 68 4.56 -12.41 -21.69
CA GLY A 68 4.09 -11.45 -20.69
C GLY A 68 2.61 -11.08 -20.80
N SER A 69 1.87 -11.57 -21.80
CA SER A 69 0.43 -11.29 -21.91
C SER A 69 -0.39 -12.14 -20.93
N TYR A 70 -1.55 -11.63 -20.52
CA TYR A 70 -2.58 -12.41 -19.82
C TYR A 70 -3.96 -11.80 -20.06
N SER A 71 -5.00 -12.59 -19.84
CA SER A 71 -6.38 -12.12 -19.80
C SER A 71 -7.03 -12.60 -18.51
N ILE A 72 -7.85 -11.73 -17.90
CA ILE A 72 -8.68 -12.05 -16.74
C ILE A 72 -10.14 -11.92 -17.16
N THR A 73 -10.93 -12.97 -16.95
CA THR A 73 -12.38 -12.89 -17.14
C THR A 73 -13.07 -12.53 -15.82
N VAL A 74 -14.06 -11.65 -15.90
CA VAL A 74 -14.84 -11.19 -14.74
C VAL A 74 -16.32 -11.24 -15.10
N ASP A 75 -17.06 -12.17 -14.50
CA ASP A 75 -18.51 -12.35 -14.67
C ASP A 75 -19.08 -13.19 -13.53
N SER A 76 -20.41 -13.32 -13.46
CA SER A 76 -21.09 -14.07 -12.40
C SER A 76 -21.05 -15.59 -12.55
N ASP A 77 -20.64 -16.10 -13.71
CA ASP A 77 -20.64 -17.54 -13.97
C ASP A 77 -19.51 -18.20 -13.16
N PRO A 78 -19.69 -19.43 -12.66
CA PRO A 78 -18.61 -20.13 -11.98
C PRO A 78 -17.38 -20.28 -12.89
N ALA A 79 -16.21 -20.44 -12.28
CA ALA A 79 -14.95 -20.52 -13.02
C ALA A 79 -14.96 -21.66 -14.06
N ASN A 80 -15.55 -22.81 -13.74
CA ASN A 80 -15.67 -23.97 -14.64
C ASN A 80 -14.34 -24.33 -15.35
N GLY A 81 -13.22 -24.24 -14.62
CA GLY A 81 -11.88 -24.53 -15.13
C GLY A 81 -11.20 -23.37 -15.89
N ARG A 82 -11.85 -22.21 -16.03
CA ARG A 82 -11.21 -21.01 -16.60
C ARG A 82 -10.03 -20.58 -15.72
N THR A 83 -8.87 -20.47 -16.34
CA THR A 83 -7.69 -19.81 -15.79
C THR A 83 -7.95 -18.30 -15.68
N ASN A 84 -7.35 -17.63 -14.68
CA ASN A 84 -7.46 -16.19 -14.48
C ASN A 84 -8.93 -15.70 -14.51
N HIS A 85 -9.77 -16.27 -13.65
CA HIS A 85 -11.18 -15.89 -13.56
C HIS A 85 -11.50 -15.33 -12.18
N ILE A 86 -12.22 -14.22 -12.14
CA ILE A 86 -12.73 -13.61 -10.92
C ILE A 86 -14.26 -13.63 -10.98
N GLN A 87 -14.87 -14.46 -10.15
CA GLN A 87 -16.33 -14.59 -10.14
C GLN A 87 -16.97 -13.38 -9.46
N SER A 88 -17.74 -12.62 -10.23
CA SER A 88 -18.47 -11.44 -9.79
C SER A 88 -19.78 -11.80 -9.09
N THR A 89 -20.32 -10.86 -8.31
CA THR A 89 -21.64 -10.94 -7.70
C THR A 89 -22.35 -9.61 -7.82
N SER A 90 -23.66 -9.57 -7.57
CA SER A 90 -24.44 -8.32 -7.56
C SER A 90 -23.97 -7.31 -6.51
N ALA A 91 -23.14 -7.72 -5.56
CA ALA A 91 -22.54 -6.80 -4.58
C ALA A 91 -21.32 -6.06 -5.14
N ALA A 92 -20.74 -6.50 -6.26
CA ALA A 92 -19.51 -5.92 -6.80
C ALA A 92 -19.80 -4.62 -7.56
N VAL A 93 -19.07 -3.57 -7.20
CA VAL A 93 -19.24 -2.23 -7.79
C VAL A 93 -17.98 -1.73 -8.47
N GLN A 94 -16.82 -2.32 -8.14
CA GLN A 94 -15.54 -1.88 -8.67
C GLN A 94 -14.53 -3.03 -8.67
N LEU A 95 -13.78 -3.15 -9.74
CA LEU A 95 -12.52 -3.90 -9.79
C LEU A 95 -11.40 -2.95 -9.37
N PHE A 96 -10.76 -3.26 -8.24
CA PHE A 96 -9.64 -2.50 -7.70
C PHE A 96 -8.33 -3.25 -7.90
N ILE A 97 -7.40 -2.60 -8.60
CA ILE A 97 -6.14 -3.20 -9.04
C ILE A 97 -4.99 -2.47 -8.36
N ARG A 98 -4.06 -3.26 -7.81
CA ARG A 98 -2.84 -2.78 -7.19
C ARG A 98 -1.66 -3.41 -7.92
N ASN A 99 -0.79 -2.60 -8.51
CA ASN A 99 0.58 -3.01 -8.84
C ASN A 99 1.50 -2.32 -7.84
N ASN A 100 2.11 -3.10 -6.95
CA ASN A 100 3.04 -2.62 -5.95
C ASN A 100 4.47 -2.76 -6.50
N LEU A 101 5.14 -1.62 -6.66
CA LEU A 101 6.50 -1.53 -7.17
C LEU A 101 7.48 -1.45 -6.01
N GLY A 102 8.26 -2.51 -5.80
CA GLY A 102 9.30 -2.54 -4.77
C GLY A 102 10.48 -1.64 -5.11
N ASN A 103 10.89 -1.64 -6.38
CA ASN A 103 11.92 -0.77 -6.91
C ASN A 103 11.42 0.05 -8.10
N TRP A 104 11.12 1.33 -7.86
CA TRP A 104 10.61 2.25 -8.87
C TRP A 104 11.56 2.49 -10.04
N ASN A 105 12.86 2.26 -9.85
CA ASN A 105 13.87 2.52 -10.88
C ASN A 105 14.00 1.36 -11.88
N THR A 106 13.41 0.20 -11.59
CA THR A 106 13.58 -1.00 -12.42
C THR A 106 12.26 -1.68 -12.76
N GLU A 107 11.32 -1.74 -11.83
CA GLU A 107 10.05 -2.44 -12.03
C GLU A 107 9.08 -1.63 -12.87
N THR A 108 8.40 -2.30 -13.79
CA THR A 108 7.37 -1.68 -14.65
C THR A 108 5.98 -2.18 -14.23
N PRO A 109 5.00 -1.28 -13.98
CA PRO A 109 3.63 -1.71 -13.71
C PRO A 109 3.02 -2.41 -14.93
N ASP A 110 2.12 -3.37 -14.71
CA ASP A 110 1.44 -4.06 -15.80
C ASP A 110 0.63 -3.04 -16.63
N ALA A 111 0.68 -3.15 -17.96
CA ALA A 111 -0.19 -2.37 -18.85
C ALA A 111 -1.54 -3.07 -18.97
N LEU A 112 -2.65 -2.33 -18.82
CA LEU A 112 -3.99 -2.92 -18.73
C LEU A 112 -4.98 -2.23 -19.67
N THR A 113 -5.86 -3.02 -20.28
CA THR A 113 -7.09 -2.54 -20.93
C THR A 113 -8.29 -3.36 -20.46
N VAL A 114 -9.48 -2.78 -20.54
CA VAL A 114 -10.74 -3.46 -20.19
C VAL A 114 -11.71 -3.43 -21.35
N GLU A 115 -12.32 -4.58 -21.62
CA GLU A 115 -13.44 -4.76 -22.53
C GLU A 115 -14.66 -5.20 -21.73
N ARG A 116 -15.78 -4.48 -21.86
CA ARG A 116 -17.09 -4.97 -21.40
C ARG A 116 -17.73 -5.73 -22.56
N LEU A 117 -18.07 -6.99 -22.35
CA LEU A 117 -18.72 -7.81 -23.36
C LEU A 117 -20.18 -7.36 -23.56
N PRO A 118 -20.68 -7.35 -24.80
CA PRO A 118 -22.07 -7.01 -25.08
C PRO A 118 -23.03 -7.99 -24.38
N ASP A 119 -24.00 -7.44 -23.67
CA ASP A 119 -25.10 -8.16 -23.01
C ASP A 119 -26.48 -7.75 -23.59
N GLY A 120 -26.47 -6.90 -24.62
CA GLY A 120 -27.68 -6.38 -25.25
C GLY A 120 -28.43 -5.34 -24.40
N SER A 121 -27.92 -4.98 -23.22
CA SER A 121 -28.53 -3.97 -22.38
C SER A 121 -28.22 -2.55 -22.89
N GLN A 122 -29.19 -1.65 -22.75
CA GLN A 122 -28.98 -0.23 -22.95
C GLN A 122 -29.08 0.47 -21.59
N HIS A 123 -28.04 1.22 -21.23
CA HIS A 123 -28.03 2.01 -20.01
C HIS A 123 -28.31 3.47 -20.33
N THR A 124 -29.31 4.03 -19.66
CA THR A 124 -29.56 5.48 -19.67
C THR A 124 -28.44 6.19 -18.89
N PRO A 125 -27.76 7.19 -19.48
CA PRO A 125 -26.77 7.97 -18.75
C PRO A 125 -27.35 8.62 -17.49
N LYS A 126 -26.56 8.71 -16.42
CA LYS A 126 -26.95 9.43 -15.19
C LYS A 126 -27.16 10.91 -15.51
N SER A 127 -28.19 11.51 -14.92
CA SER A 127 -28.38 12.97 -14.97
C SER A 127 -27.30 13.69 -14.16
N GLN A 128 -27.04 14.97 -14.47
CA GLN A 128 -26.09 15.78 -13.70
C GLN A 128 -26.45 15.85 -12.21
N LEU A 129 -27.75 15.94 -11.89
CA LEU A 129 -28.22 15.96 -10.51
C LEU A 129 -27.92 14.64 -9.78
N ALA A 130 -28.12 13.50 -10.45
CA ALA A 130 -27.80 12.19 -9.88
C ALA A 130 -26.28 12.04 -9.64
N ILE A 131 -25.46 12.48 -10.59
CA ILE A 131 -24.00 12.49 -10.44
C ILE A 131 -23.58 13.36 -9.25
N ALA A 132 -24.13 14.57 -9.13
CA ALA A 132 -23.82 15.48 -8.03
C ALA A 132 -24.24 14.92 -6.66
N ALA A 133 -25.43 14.31 -6.57
CA ALA A 133 -25.91 13.71 -5.33
C ALA A 133 -25.03 12.52 -4.91
N GLU A 134 -24.65 11.65 -5.85
CA GLU A 134 -23.76 10.52 -5.57
C GLU A 134 -22.35 10.97 -5.18
N ALA A 135 -21.82 12.01 -5.84
CA ALA A 135 -20.54 12.60 -5.47
C ALA A 135 -20.59 13.17 -4.04
N TRP A 136 -21.67 13.86 -3.68
CA TRP A 136 -21.87 14.39 -2.33
C TRP A 136 -21.85 13.27 -1.28
N THR A 137 -22.64 12.20 -1.49
CA THR A 137 -22.68 11.05 -0.58
C THR A 137 -21.31 10.38 -0.46
N ASN A 138 -20.61 10.17 -1.59
CA ASN A 138 -19.28 9.58 -1.58
C ASN A 138 -18.24 10.45 -0.86
N LEU A 139 -18.29 11.77 -1.00
CA LEU A 139 -17.39 12.68 -0.27
C LEU A 139 -17.64 12.61 1.24
N GLN A 140 -18.91 12.56 1.67
CA GLN A 140 -19.24 12.40 3.08
C GLN A 140 -18.73 11.06 3.62
N GLU A 141 -19.02 9.95 2.92
CA GLU A 141 -18.58 8.61 3.35
C GLU A 141 -17.04 8.50 3.38
N SER A 142 -16.36 8.96 2.33
CA SER A 142 -14.89 8.87 2.23
C SER A 142 -14.17 9.68 3.30
N ILE A 143 -14.59 10.92 3.54
CA ILE A 143 -13.90 11.83 4.46
C ILE A 143 -14.31 11.55 5.90
N ILE A 144 -15.62 11.60 6.18
CA ILE A 144 -16.12 11.59 7.56
C ILE A 144 -16.20 10.18 8.10
N ASP A 145 -16.94 9.30 7.42
CA ASP A 145 -17.26 7.98 7.97
C ASP A 145 -16.04 7.06 7.90
N TYR A 146 -15.37 7.03 6.76
CA TYR A 146 -14.25 6.14 6.52
C TYR A 146 -12.91 6.72 7.00
N GLY A 147 -12.55 7.92 6.52
CA GLY A 147 -11.30 8.58 6.86
C GLY A 147 -11.22 8.84 8.36
N ILE A 148 -11.98 9.81 8.87
CA ILE A 148 -11.93 10.21 10.27
C ILE A 148 -12.53 9.11 11.18
N GLY A 149 -13.74 8.63 10.85
CA GLY A 149 -14.55 7.78 11.71
C GLY A 149 -14.03 6.35 11.86
N ALA A 150 -13.57 5.71 10.79
CA ALA A 150 -13.10 4.33 10.86
C ALA A 150 -11.57 4.24 10.99
N LEU A 151 -10.83 4.75 10.00
CA LEU A 151 -9.37 4.65 9.98
C LEU A 151 -8.71 5.56 11.02
N GLY A 152 -9.20 6.79 11.17
CA GLY A 152 -8.73 7.73 12.19
C GLY A 152 -8.87 7.15 13.58
N ILE A 153 -10.07 6.69 13.95
CA ILE A 153 -10.30 6.02 15.25
C ILE A 153 -9.41 4.78 15.41
N LYS A 154 -9.36 3.88 14.42
CA LYS A 154 -8.51 2.68 14.47
C LYS A 154 -7.04 3.02 14.73
N THR A 155 -6.57 4.12 14.16
CA THR A 155 -5.18 4.58 14.30
C THR A 155 -4.94 5.20 15.67
N HIS A 156 -5.76 6.17 16.06
CA HIS A 156 -5.56 6.99 17.26
C HIS A 156 -6.02 6.34 18.58
N LEU A 157 -6.64 5.15 18.52
CA LEU A 157 -6.85 4.31 19.70
C LEU A 157 -5.55 3.67 20.20
N ASN A 158 -4.52 3.55 19.36
CA ASN A 158 -3.21 3.09 19.80
C ASN A 158 -2.54 4.21 20.59
N PRO A 159 -1.81 3.91 21.67
CA PRO A 159 -1.02 4.93 22.37
C PRO A 159 -0.04 5.64 21.43
N VAL A 160 0.16 6.94 21.67
CA VAL A 160 1.15 7.77 20.94
C VAL A 160 2.50 7.06 20.90
N ASN A 161 3.16 7.07 19.74
CA ASN A 161 4.46 6.45 19.48
C ASN A 161 4.49 4.91 19.60
N THR A 162 3.31 4.28 19.59
CA THR A 162 3.16 2.82 19.51
C THR A 162 2.43 2.41 18.25
N LEU A 163 2.63 1.16 17.84
CA LEU A 163 1.95 0.54 16.72
C LEU A 163 1.26 -0.73 17.19
N SER A 164 0.06 -1.01 16.68
CA SER A 164 -0.67 -2.24 16.98
C SER A 164 0.11 -3.48 16.52
N SER A 165 -0.12 -4.65 17.12
CA SER A 165 0.38 -5.89 16.54
C SER A 165 -0.12 -6.06 15.09
N PRO A 166 0.69 -6.60 14.16
CA PRO A 166 0.26 -6.83 12.79
C PRO A 166 -0.94 -7.79 12.73
N THR A 167 -1.99 -7.40 12.00
CA THR A 167 -3.20 -8.21 11.82
C THR A 167 -3.67 -8.16 10.38
N SER A 168 -4.20 -9.27 9.87
CA SER A 168 -4.88 -9.31 8.57
C SER A 168 -6.35 -8.92 8.71
N SER A 169 -6.88 -8.21 7.72
CA SER A 169 -8.28 -7.76 7.71
C SER A 169 -8.82 -7.74 6.27
N SER A 170 -10.09 -8.08 6.11
CA SER A 170 -10.84 -7.94 4.85
C SER A 170 -11.74 -6.70 4.81
N THR A 171 -11.77 -5.95 5.92
CA THR A 171 -12.54 -4.72 6.09
C THR A 171 -11.62 -3.52 6.19
N LEU A 172 -12.19 -2.35 5.94
CA LEU A 172 -11.49 -1.06 6.00
C LEU A 172 -10.28 -0.95 5.05
N GLY A 173 -10.47 -1.39 3.81
CA GLY A 173 -9.55 -1.22 2.69
C GLY A 173 -8.16 -1.80 2.82
N THR A 174 -7.91 -2.60 3.87
CA THR A 174 -6.73 -3.44 3.94
C THR A 174 -6.84 -4.55 2.91
N LEU A 175 -5.75 -4.80 2.20
CA LEU A 175 -5.69 -5.90 1.26
C LEU A 175 -5.81 -7.23 2.03
N VAL A 176 -6.67 -8.14 1.60
CA VAL A 176 -6.91 -9.42 2.30
C VAL A 176 -5.67 -10.32 2.40
N THR A 177 -4.72 -10.16 1.49
CA THR A 177 -3.43 -10.86 1.47
C THR A 177 -2.34 -10.14 2.27
N GLN A 178 -2.71 -9.13 3.05
CA GLN A 178 -1.81 -8.26 3.80
C GLN A 178 -2.10 -8.30 5.31
N ALA A 179 -1.04 -8.27 6.11
CA ALA A 179 -1.11 -7.85 7.50
C ALA A 179 -0.76 -6.37 7.62
N SER A 180 -1.43 -5.66 8.53
CA SER A 180 -1.20 -4.24 8.78
C SER A 180 -1.04 -3.94 10.25
N SER A 181 -0.22 -2.93 10.55
CA SER A 181 -0.04 -2.37 11.88
C SER A 181 -0.26 -0.87 11.82
N PHE A 182 -1.09 -0.35 12.72
CA PHE A 182 -1.53 1.05 12.74
C PHE A 182 -1.04 1.75 13.99
N GLY A 183 -0.76 3.04 13.87
CA GLY A 183 -0.59 3.93 15.00
C GLY A 183 -0.15 5.31 14.55
N HIS A 184 0.33 6.11 15.49
CA HIS A 184 0.66 7.49 15.24
C HIS A 184 1.84 7.94 16.08
N PHE A 185 2.53 8.97 15.62
CA PHE A 185 3.70 9.50 16.29
C PHE A 185 3.48 10.94 16.74
N LYS A 186 4.23 11.32 17.79
CA LYS A 186 4.44 12.70 18.21
C LYS A 186 5.85 12.81 18.78
N LEU A 187 6.69 13.61 18.13
CA LEU A 187 8.13 13.69 18.42
C LEU A 187 8.57 15.15 18.58
N ALA A 188 9.44 15.41 19.55
CA ALA A 188 10.19 16.67 19.62
C ALA A 188 11.34 16.70 18.59
N ASP A 189 11.95 17.88 18.40
CA ASP A 189 13.10 18.10 17.50
C ASP A 189 14.33 17.23 17.81
N ASP A 190 14.44 16.76 19.05
CA ASP A 190 15.55 15.97 19.57
C ASP A 190 15.15 14.51 19.84
N GLU A 191 14.00 14.06 19.34
CA GLU A 191 13.48 12.72 19.53
C GLU A 191 13.44 11.91 18.23
N ALA A 192 13.54 10.60 18.39
CA ALA A 192 13.40 9.62 17.33
C ALA A 192 12.48 8.47 17.78
N LEU A 193 11.57 8.07 16.90
CA LEU A 193 10.84 6.80 17.00
C LEU A 193 11.65 5.73 16.27
N VAL A 194 12.19 4.77 17.03
CA VAL A 194 12.92 3.62 16.48
C VAL A 194 11.95 2.45 16.37
N ALA A 195 11.76 1.93 15.16
CA ALA A 195 10.89 0.80 14.88
C ALA A 195 11.71 -0.41 14.38
N ARG A 196 11.65 -1.53 15.11
CA ARG A 196 12.20 -2.81 14.66
C ARG A 196 11.10 -3.64 14.02
N VAL A 197 11.35 -4.10 12.80
CA VAL A 197 10.37 -4.78 11.95
C VAL A 197 10.92 -6.13 11.51
N THR A 198 10.16 -7.20 11.76
CA THR A 198 10.42 -8.52 11.19
C THR A 198 9.43 -8.78 10.06
N THR A 199 9.90 -9.28 8.92
CA THR A 199 9.05 -9.51 7.74
C THR A 199 8.09 -10.69 7.90
N GLY A 200 8.43 -11.67 8.74
CA GLY A 200 7.63 -12.89 8.89
C GLY A 200 7.48 -13.68 7.59
N GLY A 201 8.46 -13.57 6.68
CA GLY A 201 8.44 -14.19 5.35
C GLY A 201 7.65 -13.43 4.30
N ALA A 202 7.10 -12.24 4.61
CA ALA A 202 6.46 -11.38 3.62
C ALA A 202 7.42 -11.04 2.47
N GLY A 203 6.96 -11.18 1.23
CA GLY A 203 7.73 -10.77 0.05
C GLY A 203 7.92 -9.25 -0.04
N TYR A 204 7.01 -8.48 0.56
CA TYR A 204 7.07 -7.02 0.58
C TYR A 204 6.65 -6.47 1.94
N VAL A 205 7.42 -5.50 2.46
CA VAL A 205 7.10 -4.76 3.67
C VAL A 205 7.40 -3.29 3.44
N VAL A 206 6.49 -2.39 3.85
CA VAL A 206 6.72 -0.93 3.77
C VAL A 206 6.43 -0.24 5.09
N PHE A 207 7.31 0.69 5.45
CA PHE A 207 7.18 1.59 6.58
C PHE A 207 7.07 3.03 6.07
N PRO A 208 5.86 3.59 5.95
CA PRO A 208 5.64 4.98 5.60
C PRO A 208 5.28 5.84 6.82
N VAL A 209 5.54 7.14 6.71
CA VAL A 209 4.83 8.17 7.49
C VAL A 209 3.82 8.89 6.61
N THR A 210 2.70 9.23 7.23
CA THR A 210 1.61 10.01 6.65
C THR A 210 1.30 11.19 7.56
N ASP A 211 0.65 12.22 7.01
CA ASP A 211 0.16 13.34 7.80
C ASP A 211 -0.95 12.90 8.78
N PRO A 212 -1.44 13.78 9.67
CA PRO A 212 -2.56 13.48 10.54
C PRO A 212 -3.87 13.12 9.82
N TRP A 213 -3.96 13.35 8.51
CA TRP A 213 -5.10 13.01 7.65
C TRP A 213 -4.87 11.71 6.86
N MET A 214 -3.81 10.96 7.21
CA MET A 214 -3.47 9.66 6.64
C MET A 214 -3.10 9.74 5.15
N VAL A 215 -2.51 10.86 4.72
CA VAL A 215 -2.01 11.05 3.35
C VAL A 215 -0.48 11.05 3.36
N THR A 216 0.14 10.41 2.38
CA THR A 216 1.61 10.35 2.31
C THR A 216 2.23 11.74 2.13
N VAL A 217 3.30 12.01 2.88
CA VAL A 217 3.98 13.32 2.90
C VAL A 217 5.16 13.32 1.94
N ASP A 218 5.02 14.02 0.81
CA ASP A 218 6.02 14.14 -0.27
C ASP A 218 6.99 12.94 -0.45
N PRO A 219 6.48 11.76 -0.83
CA PRO A 219 7.33 10.60 -1.05
C PRO A 219 8.25 10.73 -2.28
N ILE A 220 8.21 11.84 -3.02
CA ILE A 220 9.04 12.06 -4.21
C ILE A 220 10.38 12.65 -3.79
N HIS A 221 10.35 13.74 -3.01
CA HIS A 221 11.55 14.48 -2.64
C HIS A 221 12.07 14.14 -1.25
N HIS A 222 11.31 13.39 -0.46
CA HIS A 222 11.68 12.95 0.88
C HIS A 222 11.63 11.44 1.00
N GLN A 223 12.48 10.90 1.88
CA GLN A 223 12.45 9.50 2.29
C GLN A 223 11.36 9.29 3.35
N SER A 224 10.11 9.64 3.03
CA SER A 224 8.96 9.50 3.92
C SER A 224 8.36 8.09 3.91
N SER A 225 8.88 7.20 3.06
CA SER A 225 8.63 5.77 3.13
C SER A 225 9.85 4.98 2.67
N LEU A 226 9.99 3.78 3.23
CA LEU A 226 10.91 2.77 2.73
C LEU A 226 10.23 1.41 2.76
N ASN A 227 10.43 0.65 1.68
CA ASN A 227 10.12 -0.78 1.66
C ASN A 227 11.38 -1.63 1.84
N ASN A 228 11.20 -2.94 2.02
CA ASN A 228 12.28 -3.91 2.25
C ASN A 228 13.26 -4.08 1.07
N ILE A 229 12.93 -3.58 -0.12
CA ILE A 229 13.83 -3.59 -1.29
C ILE A 229 14.70 -2.32 -1.30
N GLN A 230 14.18 -1.22 -0.75
CA GLN A 230 14.88 0.06 -0.63
C GLN A 230 15.71 0.18 0.67
N ALA A 231 15.28 -0.49 1.74
CA ALA A 231 15.89 -0.40 3.07
C ALA A 231 17.12 -1.30 3.24
N ALA A 232 18.06 -0.89 4.07
CA ALA A 232 19.19 -1.71 4.49
C ALA A 232 18.74 -2.71 5.57
N PRO A 233 18.89 -4.04 5.34
CA PRO A 233 18.55 -5.04 6.34
C PRO A 233 19.60 -5.09 7.47
N ASN A 234 19.15 -5.46 8.67
CA ASN A 234 20.04 -5.90 9.75
C ASN A 234 20.60 -7.30 9.41
N ALA A 235 21.68 -7.71 10.06
CA ALA A 235 22.36 -8.99 9.85
C ALA A 235 21.45 -10.21 10.07
N ASN A 236 20.42 -10.08 10.91
CA ASN A 236 19.42 -11.12 11.15
C ASN A 236 18.23 -11.10 10.16
N GLY A 237 18.26 -10.23 9.15
CA GLY A 237 17.21 -10.07 8.14
C GLY A 237 16.00 -9.22 8.58
N SER A 238 15.98 -8.72 9.82
CA SER A 238 15.00 -7.70 10.24
C SER A 238 15.38 -6.31 9.72
N TYR A 239 14.50 -5.33 9.89
CA TYR A 239 14.76 -3.94 9.52
C TYR A 239 14.63 -3.07 10.76
N THR A 240 15.44 -2.02 10.84
CA THR A 240 15.29 -0.96 11.84
C THR A 240 15.12 0.36 11.12
N PHE A 241 13.97 1.00 11.36
CA PHE A 241 13.62 2.31 10.82
C PHE A 241 13.70 3.35 11.93
N VAL A 242 14.09 4.58 11.57
CA VAL A 242 14.16 5.70 12.51
C VAL A 242 13.35 6.86 11.96
N VAL A 243 12.23 7.18 12.60
CA VAL A 243 11.46 8.40 12.28
C VAL A 243 11.97 9.53 13.16
N SER A 244 12.40 10.62 12.56
CA SER A 244 12.84 11.84 13.26
C SER A 244 12.78 13.04 12.35
N VAL A 245 12.49 14.23 12.91
CA VAL A 245 12.43 15.49 12.14
C VAL A 245 13.80 15.87 11.56
N LYS A 246 14.88 15.55 12.27
CA LYS A 246 16.27 15.76 11.81
C LYS A 246 16.86 14.46 11.31
N ASP A 247 17.58 14.50 10.20
CA ASP A 247 18.32 13.36 9.65
C ASP A 247 19.42 12.93 10.63
N PRO A 248 19.34 11.73 11.22
CA PRO A 248 20.36 11.23 12.13
C PRO A 248 21.52 10.52 11.40
N GLY A 249 21.50 10.51 10.06
CA GLY A 249 22.52 9.88 9.21
C GLY A 249 22.34 8.37 9.02
N VAL A 250 21.28 7.76 9.57
CA VAL A 250 21.01 6.32 9.36
C VAL A 250 20.39 6.09 7.98
N ALA A 251 20.77 5.00 7.32
CA ALA A 251 20.27 4.67 5.97
C ALA A 251 18.74 4.55 5.95
N ASN A 252 18.16 3.89 6.95
CA ASN A 252 16.71 3.67 7.09
C ASN A 252 16.00 4.80 7.86
N TRP A 253 16.43 6.04 7.67
CA TRP A 253 15.73 7.21 8.21
C TRP A 253 14.39 7.41 7.51
N ILE A 254 13.36 7.80 8.23
CA ILE A 254 12.06 8.15 7.69
C ILE A 254 11.80 9.61 8.03
N ASP A 255 11.72 10.44 7.00
CA ASP A 255 11.54 11.89 7.11
C ASP A 255 10.04 12.23 7.19
N PRO A 256 9.53 12.79 8.30
CA PRO A 256 8.15 13.27 8.40
C PRO A 256 7.92 14.63 7.71
N VAL A 257 8.91 15.15 6.98
CA VAL A 257 8.83 16.38 6.19
C VAL A 257 8.51 17.59 7.08
N GLY A 258 9.20 17.67 8.21
CA GLY A 258 9.01 18.72 9.21
C GLY A 258 7.79 18.53 10.13
N LEU A 259 6.98 17.48 9.93
CA LEU A 259 5.86 17.21 10.83
C LEU A 259 6.36 16.59 12.15
N HIS A 260 5.89 17.18 13.26
CA HIS A 260 6.12 16.63 14.59
C HIS A 260 5.10 15.57 14.98
N GLU A 261 3.98 15.48 14.27
CA GLU A 261 2.94 14.49 14.48
C GLU A 261 2.36 14.02 13.15
N GLY A 262 1.95 12.76 13.12
CA GLY A 262 1.44 12.11 11.93
C GLY A 262 1.08 10.66 12.22
N THR A 263 0.74 9.93 11.18
CA THR A 263 0.26 8.56 11.28
C THR A 263 1.18 7.57 10.56
N ILE A 264 1.10 6.29 10.94
CA ILE A 264 1.93 5.21 10.40
C ILE A 264 1.02 4.00 10.15
N MET A 265 1.12 3.45 8.93
CA MET A 265 0.54 2.16 8.59
C MET A 265 1.62 1.26 7.98
N VAL A 266 2.20 0.38 8.79
CA VAL A 266 3.16 -0.61 8.31
C VAL A 266 2.39 -1.76 7.66
N ARG A 267 2.86 -2.23 6.51
CA ARG A 267 2.17 -3.24 5.70
C ARG A 267 3.10 -4.38 5.35
N TRP A 268 2.63 -5.61 5.49
CA TRP A 268 3.30 -6.83 5.06
C TRP A 268 2.42 -7.51 4.00
N GLN A 269 2.92 -7.61 2.78
CA GLN A 269 2.21 -8.20 1.63
C GLN A 269 2.91 -9.46 1.16
N ASN A 270 2.19 -10.27 0.38
CA ASN A 270 2.68 -11.55 -0.10
C ASN A 270 3.18 -12.43 1.06
N LEU A 271 2.33 -12.56 2.08
CA LEU A 271 2.62 -13.39 3.26
C LEU A 271 2.57 -14.88 2.89
N PRO A 272 3.45 -15.70 3.49
CA PRO A 272 3.38 -17.14 3.31
C PRO A 272 2.06 -17.69 3.88
N SER A 273 1.58 -18.79 3.30
CA SER A 273 0.35 -19.45 3.76
C SER A 273 0.46 -20.05 5.15
N THR A 274 1.68 -20.28 5.64
CA THR A 274 1.99 -20.74 6.99
C THR A 274 2.99 -19.81 7.65
N THR A 275 2.84 -19.60 8.95
CA THR A 275 3.80 -18.82 9.73
C THR A 275 5.16 -19.51 9.72
N PRO A 276 6.25 -18.85 9.27
CA PRO A 276 7.58 -19.43 9.30
C PRO A 276 8.04 -19.77 10.71
N ALA A 277 8.99 -20.71 10.83
CA ALA A 277 9.60 -21.07 12.12
C ALA A 277 10.32 -19.88 12.79
N SER A 278 10.77 -18.90 12.00
CA SER A 278 11.34 -17.63 12.48
C SER A 278 10.32 -16.67 13.12
N GLY A 279 9.04 -17.04 13.16
CA GLY A 279 7.95 -16.20 13.63
C GLY A 279 7.23 -15.45 12.51
N GLY A 280 6.11 -14.83 12.87
CA GLY A 280 5.29 -14.03 11.96
C GLY A 280 5.72 -12.56 11.88
N PRO A 281 4.98 -11.75 11.11
CA PRO A 281 5.17 -10.31 11.04
C PRO A 281 5.13 -9.67 12.42
N SER A 282 6.07 -8.75 12.69
CA SER A 282 6.07 -8.00 13.95
C SER A 282 6.68 -6.63 13.78
N VAL A 283 6.22 -5.70 14.63
CA VAL A 283 6.82 -4.38 14.78
C VAL A 283 6.86 -4.02 16.26
N GLN A 284 7.98 -3.44 16.68
CA GLN A 284 8.19 -2.95 18.03
C GLN A 284 8.76 -1.54 17.95
N THR A 285 8.22 -0.62 18.73
CA THR A 285 8.65 0.78 18.73
C THR A 285 9.18 1.21 20.09
N GLN A 286 10.08 2.18 20.07
CA GLN A 286 10.53 2.92 21.25
C GLN A 286 10.91 4.34 20.84
N VAL A 287 10.67 5.30 21.72
CA VAL A 287 11.15 6.68 21.54
C VAL A 287 12.43 6.87 22.33
N VAL A 288 13.41 7.51 21.69
CA VAL A 288 14.68 7.87 22.32
C VAL A 288 15.04 9.30 21.97
N LYS A 289 15.94 9.90 22.74
CA LYS A 289 16.62 11.12 22.32
C LYS A 289 17.58 10.78 21.18
N LEU A 290 17.74 11.71 20.23
CA LEU A 290 18.70 11.57 19.12
C LEU A 290 20.13 11.37 19.65
N ALA A 291 20.48 11.99 20.78
CA ALA A 291 21.77 11.81 21.44
C ALA A 291 22.03 10.37 21.92
N ASP A 292 20.96 9.62 22.22
CA ASP A 292 21.03 8.24 22.73
C ASP A 292 20.80 7.21 21.62
N LEU A 293 20.57 7.64 20.37
CA LEU A 293 20.14 6.78 19.28
C LEU A 293 21.11 5.61 19.04
N SER A 294 22.43 5.85 19.08
CA SER A 294 23.43 4.80 18.89
C SER A 294 23.39 3.70 19.96
N SER A 295 22.82 3.96 21.15
CA SER A 295 22.71 2.96 22.22
C SER A 295 21.61 1.93 21.96
N VAL A 296 20.65 2.24 21.09
CA VAL A 296 19.51 1.36 20.79
C VAL A 296 19.55 0.78 19.38
N LEU A 297 20.35 1.34 18.48
CA LEU A 297 20.48 0.84 17.13
C LEU A 297 21.34 -0.44 17.08
N PRO A 298 21.05 -1.37 16.15
CA PRO A 298 21.93 -2.52 15.89
C PRO A 298 23.37 -2.07 15.59
N SER A 299 24.37 -2.83 16.05
CA SER A 299 25.79 -2.49 15.86
C SER A 299 26.22 -2.46 14.39
N ASP A 300 25.46 -3.13 13.53
CA ASP A 300 25.60 -3.21 12.08
C ASP A 300 24.73 -2.19 11.33
N THR A 301 24.18 -1.19 12.02
CA THR A 301 23.41 -0.12 11.38
C THR A 301 24.22 0.55 10.27
N SER A 302 23.61 0.64 9.09
CA SER A 302 24.17 1.37 7.96
C SER A 302 23.94 2.87 8.12
N TYR A 303 25.01 3.65 7.93
CA TYR A 303 25.00 5.11 7.94
C TYR A 303 25.31 5.66 6.54
N VAL A 304 24.77 6.84 6.25
CA VAL A 304 24.97 7.55 4.98
C VAL A 304 25.50 8.95 5.25
N THR A 305 26.38 9.40 4.37
CA THR A 305 26.84 10.79 4.30
C THR A 305 25.76 11.67 3.67
N SER A 306 25.85 12.99 3.85
CA SER A 306 24.93 13.94 3.20
C SER A 306 24.93 13.81 1.66
N ASN A 307 26.07 13.50 1.05
CA ASN A 307 26.14 13.27 -0.41
C ASN A 307 25.39 11.99 -0.81
N GLN A 308 25.53 10.91 -0.04
CA GLN A 308 24.77 9.67 -0.28
C GLN A 308 23.28 9.88 -0.07
N ARG A 309 22.87 10.65 0.97
CA ARG A 309 21.46 11.03 1.18
C ARG A 309 20.91 11.78 -0.03
N ASN A 310 21.63 12.79 -0.52
CA ASN A 310 21.21 13.56 -1.70
C ASN A 310 21.06 12.66 -2.94
N GLN A 311 21.96 11.69 -3.12
CA GLN A 311 21.83 10.72 -4.21
C GLN A 311 20.59 9.82 -4.03
N GLN A 312 20.33 9.31 -2.82
CA GLN A 312 19.13 8.52 -2.54
C GLN A 312 17.85 9.28 -2.89
N LEU A 313 17.77 10.57 -2.53
CA LEU A 313 16.62 11.42 -2.86
C LEU A 313 16.49 11.68 -4.37
N ALA A 314 17.62 11.86 -5.07
CA ALA A 314 17.62 12.01 -6.53
C ALA A 314 17.16 10.73 -7.24
N ASP A 315 17.66 9.56 -6.83
CA ASP A 315 17.27 8.25 -7.38
C ASP A 315 15.79 7.95 -7.10
N ARG A 316 15.30 8.38 -5.93
CA ARG A 316 13.90 8.26 -5.55
C ARG A 316 12.99 9.11 -6.44
N ALA A 317 13.35 10.38 -6.65
CA ALA A 317 12.59 11.28 -7.53
C ALA A 317 12.60 10.78 -8.99
N ALA A 318 13.75 10.31 -9.47
CA ALA A 318 13.89 9.73 -10.81
C ALA A 318 13.01 8.48 -10.98
N GLY A 319 13.09 7.54 -10.04
CA GLY A 319 12.27 6.32 -10.05
C GLY A 319 10.78 6.62 -9.98
N TYR A 320 10.37 7.56 -9.13
CA TYR A 320 8.96 7.95 -9.04
C TYR A 320 8.41 8.52 -10.36
N ALA A 321 9.24 9.18 -11.17
CA ALA A 321 8.82 9.71 -12.47
C ALA A 321 8.60 8.63 -13.54
N LEU A 322 9.11 7.42 -13.34
CA LEU A 322 8.95 6.28 -14.27
C LEU A 322 7.65 5.48 -14.03
N ARG A 323 7.01 5.68 -12.88
CA ARG A 323 5.90 4.87 -12.38
C ARG A 323 4.54 5.20 -13.01
#